data_AF-A0A916QRH5-F1
#
_entry.id   AF-A0A916QRH5-F1
#
_cell.length_a   1.000
_cell.length_b   1.000
_cell.length_c   1.000
_cell.angle_alpha   90.00
_cell.angle_beta   90.00
_cell.angle_gamma   90.00
#
_symmetry.space_group_name_H-M   'P 1'
#
loop_
_entity.id
_entity.type
_entity.pdbx_description
1 polymer ?
#
loop_
_entity_poly.entity_id
_entity_poly.type
_entity_poly.pdbx_seq_one_letter_code
_entity_poly.pdbx_strand_id
1 'polypeptide(L)'
;MKVTELLNRYRLKTRQAFYDRVKSLDIVLPKDARGHSYATPEQISLLDQLHDYLRTPGTTLSGFVPVSKAGVVQVVDVRLVG
;
A
#
# COMPACT_ATOMS: atom_id res chain seq x y z
N MET A 1 4.57 8.61 10.61
CA MET A 1 5.85 8.74 9.87
C MET A 1 5.66 9.67 8.68
N LYS A 2 6.61 10.58 8.39
CA LYS A 2 6.45 11.53 7.27
C LYS A 2 6.69 10.85 5.92
N VAL A 3 6.12 11.41 4.84
CA VAL A 3 6.30 10.88 3.47
C VAL A 3 7.78 10.69 3.11
N THR A 4 8.65 11.65 3.47
CA THR A 4 10.09 11.56 3.18
C THR A 4 10.76 10.35 3.84
N GLU A 5 10.35 10.00 5.06
CA GLU A 5 10.88 8.83 5.76
C GLU A 5 10.37 7.53 5.13
N LEU A 6 9.11 7.51 4.69
CA LEU A 6 8.51 6.36 4.01
C LEU A 6 9.17 6.10 2.65
N LEU A 7 9.58 7.14 1.92
CA LEU A 7 10.34 6.99 0.68
C LEU A 7 11.65 6.25 0.92
N ASN A 8 12.38 6.63 1.98
CA ASN A 8 13.62 5.96 2.35
C ASN A 8 13.37 4.52 2.81
N ARG A 9 12.35 4.28 3.66
CA ARG A 9 11.97 2.94 4.15
C ARG A 9 11.70 1.96 3.01
N TYR A 10 10.97 2.39 1.99
CA TYR A 10 10.57 1.55 0.86
C TYR A 10 11.50 1.63 -0.35
N ARG A 11 12.64 2.34 -0.22
CA ARG A 11 13.59 2.62 -1.30
C ARG A 11 12.92 3.17 -2.56
N LEU A 12 11.92 4.03 -2.37
CA LEU A 12 11.19 4.68 -3.44
C LEU A 12 11.94 5.90 -3.94
N LYS A 13 12.19 5.95 -5.26
CA LYS A 13 12.93 7.05 -5.90
C LYS A 13 12.14 8.37 -5.95
N THR A 14 10.81 8.30 -5.99
CA THR A 14 9.97 9.47 -6.21
C THR A 14 8.79 9.50 -5.25
N ARG A 15 8.37 10.72 -4.88
CA ARG A 15 7.12 10.96 -4.14
C ARG A 15 5.91 10.39 -4.89
N GLN A 16 5.92 10.48 -6.22
CA GLN A 16 4.85 9.95 -7.06
C GLN A 16 4.65 8.46 -6.83
N ALA A 17 5.73 7.65 -6.85
CA ALA A 17 5.63 6.21 -6.62
C ALA A 17 5.05 5.86 -5.24
N PHE A 18 5.25 6.72 -4.24
CA PHE A 18 4.59 6.57 -2.94
C PHE A 18 3.11 6.92 -3.00
N TYR A 19 2.74 8.04 -3.63
CA TYR A 19 1.33 8.40 -3.78
C TYR A 19 0.55 7.42 -4.65
N ASP A 20 1.18 6.78 -5.64
CA ASP A 20 0.56 5.72 -6.44
C ASP A 20 0.21 4.50 -5.58
N ARG A 21 1.09 4.13 -4.63
CA ARG A 21 0.83 3.08 -3.63
C ARG A 21 -0.29 3.45 -2.66
N VAL A 22 -0.29 4.70 -2.19
CA VAL A 22 -1.36 5.21 -1.31
C VAL A 22 -2.71 5.20 -2.04
N LYS A 23 -2.71 5.60 -3.32
CA LYS A 23 -3.89 5.57 -4.19
C LYS A 23 -4.36 4.15 -4.48
N SER A 24 -3.46 3.19 -4.70
CA SER A 24 -3.85 1.79 -4.91
C SER A 24 -4.48 1.17 -3.65
N LEU A 25 -4.07 1.64 -2.48
CA LEU A 25 -4.66 1.25 -1.20
C LEU A 25 -5.95 2.00 -0.86
N ASP A 26 -6.32 3.01 -1.66
CA ASP A 26 -7.47 3.87 -1.40
C ASP A 26 -7.38 4.58 -0.03
N ILE A 27 -6.15 4.91 0.38
CA ILE A 27 -5.84 5.55 1.67
C ILE A 27 -5.73 7.07 1.49
N VAL A 28 -6.30 7.82 2.43
CA VAL A 28 -6.08 9.27 2.53
C VAL A 28 -5.09 9.57 3.66
N LEU A 29 -4.00 10.24 3.34
CA LEU A 29 -3.00 10.62 4.35
C LEU A 29 -3.47 11.85 5.13
N PRO A 30 -3.56 11.79 6.46
CA PRO A 30 -3.81 12.97 7.27
C PRO A 30 -2.66 13.98 7.14
N LYS A 31 -2.99 15.25 7.39
CA LYS A 31 -2.00 16.34 7.47
C LYS A 31 -1.75 16.69 8.92
N ASP A 32 -0.49 16.94 9.26
CA ASP A 32 -0.11 17.43 10.59
C ASP A 32 -0.54 18.89 10.77
N ALA A 33 -0.37 19.43 11.99
CA ALA A 33 -0.69 20.83 12.31
C ALA A 33 0.12 21.85 11.49
N ARG A 34 1.18 21.42 10.78
CA ARG A 34 2.01 22.23 9.89
C ARG A 34 1.63 22.05 8.42
N GLY A 35 0.58 21.28 8.13
CA GLY A 35 0.08 21.01 6.79
C GLY A 35 0.81 19.89 6.03
N HIS A 36 1.74 19.16 6.67
CA HIS A 36 2.48 18.08 6.02
C HIS A 36 1.75 16.74 6.13
N SER A 37 1.67 16.02 5.01
CA SER A 37 1.14 14.66 5.01
C SER A 37 2.01 13.72 5.82
N TYR A 38 1.38 12.90 6.66
CA TYR A 38 2.02 11.83 7.41
C TYR A 38 1.16 10.56 7.34
N ALA A 39 1.80 9.39 7.44
CA ALA A 39 1.09 8.12 7.57
C ALA A 39 0.95 7.74 9.04
N THR A 40 -0.24 7.25 9.41
CA THR A 40 -0.51 6.65 10.73
C THR A 40 0.07 5.23 10.80
N PRO A 41 0.26 4.65 12.00
CA PRO A 41 0.76 3.28 12.15
C PRO A 41 -0.04 2.25 11.35
N GLU A 42 -1.37 2.37 11.31
CA GLU A 42 -2.27 1.48 10.57
C GLU A 42 -2.03 1.59 9.06
N GLN A 43 -1.86 2.81 8.56
CA GLN A 43 -1.55 3.06 7.15
C GLN A 43 -0.16 2.56 6.77
N ILE A 44 0.81 2.68 7.67
CA ILE A 44 2.16 2.14 7.48
C ILE A 44 2.10 0.61 7.39
N SER A 45 1.31 -0.05 8.23
CA SER A 45 1.12 -1.50 8.15
C SER A 45 0.56 -1.94 6.79
N LEU A 46 -0.37 -1.18 6.21
CA LEU A 46 -0.92 -1.47 4.88
C LEU A 46 0.12 -1.25 3.78
N LEU A 47 0.92 -0.18 3.89
CA LEU A 47 2.00 0.11 2.96
C LEU A 47 3.13 -0.92 3.04
N ASP A 48 3.42 -1.45 4.23
CA ASP A 48 4.37 -2.54 4.45
C ASP A 48 3.88 -3.82 3.75
N GLN A 49 2.62 -4.21 3.96
CA GLN A 49 2.02 -5.37 3.28
C GLN A 49 2.03 -5.23 1.76
N LEU A 50 1.68 -4.05 1.24
CA LEU A 50 1.77 -3.78 -0.19
C LEU A 50 3.21 -3.86 -0.69
N HIS A 51 4.16 -3.33 0.06
CA HIS A 51 5.56 -3.39 -0.32
C HIS A 51 6.07 -4.83 -0.41
N ASP A 52 5.72 -5.66 0.56
CA ASP A 52 6.08 -7.08 0.55
C ASP A 52 5.39 -7.84 -0.59
N TYR A 53 4.12 -7.54 -0.88
CA TYR A 53 3.42 -8.09 -2.04
C TYR A 53 4.17 -7.77 -3.35
N LEU A 54 4.55 -6.52 -3.56
CA LEU A 54 5.29 -6.06 -4.75
C LEU A 54 6.71 -6.63 -4.85
N ARG A 55 7.27 -7.20 -3.79
CA ARG A 55 8.54 -7.93 -3.88
C ARG A 55 8.38 -9.28 -4.58
N THR A 56 7.16 -9.80 -4.67
CA THR A 56 6.87 -11.03 -5.41
C THR A 56 6.86 -10.73 -6.91
N PRO A 57 7.69 -11.41 -7.72
CA PRO A 57 7.73 -11.17 -9.16
C PRO A 57 6.37 -11.48 -9.80
N GLY A 58 5.95 -10.64 -10.74
CA GLY A 58 4.65 -10.78 -11.43
C GLY A 58 3.46 -10.12 -10.73
N THR A 59 3.65 -9.52 -9.55
CA THR A 59 2.61 -8.76 -8.87
C THR A 59 2.57 -7.30 -9.31
N THR A 60 1.40 -6.67 -9.18
CA THR A 60 1.18 -5.27 -9.56
C THR A 60 0.38 -4.54 -8.50
N LEU A 61 0.48 -3.21 -8.47
CA LEU A 61 -0.23 -2.35 -7.50
C LEU A 61 -1.74 -2.59 -7.49
N SER A 62 -2.34 -2.78 -8.67
CA SER A 62 -3.78 -2.98 -8.85
C SER A 62 -4.28 -4.34 -8.35
N GLY A 63 -3.39 -5.33 -8.24
CA GLY A 63 -3.74 -6.68 -7.79
C GLY A 63 -3.64 -6.88 -6.28
N PHE A 64 -3.24 -5.86 -5.52
CA PHE A 64 -3.13 -5.97 -4.07
C PHE A 64 -4.47 -5.71 -3.38
N VAL A 65 -4.95 -6.70 -2.64
CA VAL A 65 -6.15 -6.58 -1.79
C VAL A 65 -5.70 -6.58 -0.33
N PRO A 66 -5.73 -5.42 0.37
CA PRO A 66 -5.37 -5.36 1.77
C PRO A 66 -6.37 -6.12 2.63
N VAL A 67 -5.87 -6.97 3.53
CA VAL A 67 -6.69 -7.75 4.49
C VAL A 67 -7.53 -6.85 5.41
N SER A 68 -7.15 -5.60 5.64
CA SER A 68 -7.95 -4.66 6.45
C SER A 68 -9.16 -4.09 5.72
N LYS A 69 -9.27 -4.24 4.39
CA LYS A 69 -10.49 -3.94 3.62
C LYS A 69 -11.42 -5.15 3.53
N ALA A 70 -11.01 -6.31 4.05
CA ALA A 70 -11.81 -7.53 4.07
C ALA A 70 -12.82 -7.50 5.24
N GLY A 71 -13.84 -6.67 5.11
CA GLY A 71 -15.17 -7.16 5.42
C GLY A 71 -15.63 -8.04 4.25
N VAL A 72 -15.09 -9.26 4.10
CA VAL A 72 -15.46 -10.29 3.10
C VAL A 72 -15.18 -9.81 1.65
N VAL A 73 -14.41 -10.50 0.78
CA VAL A 73 -14.80 -11.69 0.03
C VAL A 73 -13.52 -12.43 -0.40
N GLN A 74 -13.44 -13.72 -0.06
CA GLN A 74 -12.60 -14.66 -0.79
C GLN A 74 -13.23 -14.89 -2.17
N VAL A 75 -12.48 -14.75 -3.25
CA VAL A 75 -12.61 -15.72 -4.35
C VAL A 75 -11.22 -16.04 -4.85
N VAL A 76 -10.72 -17.17 -4.39
CA VAL A 76 -9.60 -17.89 -4.99
C VAL A 76 -10.13 -18.41 -6.33
N ASP A 77 -9.79 -17.77 -7.45
CA ASP A 77 -9.93 -18.41 -8.77
C ASP A 77 -8.73 -19.36 -8.94
N VAL A 78 -8.77 -20.48 -8.22
CA VAL A 78 -8.02 -21.66 -8.62
C VAL A 78 -8.78 -22.21 -9.83
N ARG A 79 -8.18 -22.00 -11.00
CA ARG A 79 -8.50 -22.74 -12.22
C ARG A 79 -8.47 -24.24 -11.91
N LEU A 80 -9.63 -24.83 -11.71
CA LEU A 80 -9.83 -26.27 -11.88
C LEU A 80 -10.00 -26.54 -13.38
N VAL A 81 -8.88 -26.81 -14.04
CA VAL A 81 -8.87 -27.58 -15.29
C VAL A 81 -8.56 -29.02 -14.88
N GLY A 82 -9.53 -29.92 -15.06
CA GLY A 82 -9.42 -31.34 -14.76
C GLY A 82 -10.76 -32.02 -14.73
#